data_AF-A0A066WP98-F1
#
_entry.id   AF-A0A066WP98-F1
#
_cell.length_a   1.000
_cell.length_b   1.000
_cell.length_c   1.000
_cell.angle_alpha   90.00
_cell.angle_beta   90.00
_cell.angle_gamma   90.00
#
_symmetry.space_group_name_H-M   'P 1'
#
loop_
_entity.id
_entity.type
_entity.pdbx_description
1 polymer ?
#
loop_
_entity_poly.entity_id
_entity_poly.type
_entity_poly.pdbx_seq_one_letter_code
_entity_poly.pdbx_strand_id
1 'polypeptide(L)'
;MKIGKARFVYEVEFELDLDFYFQTAHVFTISKEQYSENYPTPILDNVEIDNRDNVYCYLIIDSTFNLEEYDSVTEGSAKTRPQLLIIQGILAFLTNKAFLTTYCINIQHCITNQHIIENATEIIFSVSEKNLQNDLTSLLKTIKNSNESKKILIYTLLERFRKALHFEELSTENLVYIDESVLAYIHILEVLSDEFKHNLEIDLKEERNKLITEIITEAKACNDSIPTKKLKSLINILNTNQISLKSKVIQMLKELSVYNEKTDSIVSRFIEHRNSIAHGRKNLYQDVVVFPLKPFFSFIKDIYEQPIAIKLLASVSFSKYAKLKVWQKEWKEYLLHYELPTISMVKMFIQDKTYENIPNKEFLSGKKNGITPMVLTYYYIKGKIKFKELELILSNIIISSRKTENICYNLFDSCLILSDSTDKSLAKNAQKVVKTAYQNRTFPYSNIRDSIKELNYNDISVQWFEKWLNNEKK
;
A
#
# COMPACT_ATOMS: atom_id res chain seq x y z
N MET A 1 -47.43 -7.08 2.70
CA MET A 1 -46.08 -6.54 2.42
C MET A 1 -45.74 -6.78 0.95
N LYS A 2 -45.43 -5.73 0.18
CA LYS A 2 -45.06 -5.84 -1.24
C LYS A 2 -43.54 -6.02 -1.35
N ILE A 3 -43.06 -6.65 -2.42
CA ILE A 3 -41.63 -6.79 -2.68
C ILE A 3 -41.28 -5.86 -3.84
N GLY A 4 -40.33 -4.95 -3.61
CA GLY A 4 -39.75 -4.12 -4.64
C GLY A 4 -38.49 -4.76 -5.22
N LYS A 5 -38.17 -4.42 -6.47
CA LYS A 5 -36.92 -4.73 -7.15
C LYS A 5 -36.29 -3.43 -7.66
N ALA A 6 -35.01 -3.25 -7.39
CA ALA A 6 -34.17 -2.19 -7.93
C ALA A 6 -33.10 -2.82 -8.81
N ARG A 7 -32.98 -2.35 -10.06
CA ARG A 7 -31.91 -2.70 -10.98
C ARG A 7 -30.96 -1.53 -11.11
N PHE A 8 -29.67 -1.77 -10.91
CA PHE A 8 -28.60 -0.80 -11.12
C PHE A 8 -27.73 -1.25 -12.29
N VAL A 9 -27.37 -0.31 -13.17
CA VAL A 9 -26.52 -0.55 -14.33
C VAL A 9 -25.29 0.33 -14.26
N TYR A 10 -24.12 -0.27 -14.44
CA TYR A 10 -22.83 0.42 -14.49
C TYR A 10 -22.08 0.07 -15.77
N GLU A 11 -21.38 1.05 -16.32
CA GLU A 11 -20.38 0.82 -17.37
C GLU A 11 -19.10 0.27 -16.75
N VAL A 12 -18.49 -0.70 -17.44
CA VAL A 12 -17.23 -1.32 -17.02
C VAL A 12 -16.22 -1.14 -18.14
N GLU A 13 -15.11 -0.47 -17.84
CA GLU A 13 -14.05 -0.12 -18.82
C GLU A 13 -12.94 -1.18 -18.90
N PHE A 14 -13.20 -2.40 -18.42
CA PHE A 14 -12.24 -3.49 -18.44
C PHE A 14 -12.94 -4.84 -18.59
N GLU A 15 -12.20 -5.86 -19.01
CA GLU A 15 -12.73 -7.21 -19.16
C GLU A 15 -13.15 -7.79 -17.80
N LEU A 16 -14.46 -7.96 -17.65
CA LEU A 16 -15.10 -8.48 -16.45
C LEU A 16 -16.22 -9.43 -16.88
N ASP A 17 -16.15 -10.66 -16.39
CA ASP A 17 -17.22 -11.64 -16.51
C ASP A 17 -17.56 -12.17 -15.13
N LEU A 18 -18.81 -12.00 -14.71
CA LEU A 18 -19.28 -12.46 -13.42
C LEU A 18 -20.76 -12.81 -13.45
N ASP A 19 -21.12 -13.77 -12.60
CA ASP A 19 -22.49 -14.13 -12.25
C ASP A 19 -22.48 -14.73 -10.85
N PHE A 20 -23.08 -14.02 -9.89
CA PHE A 20 -23.25 -14.53 -8.54
C PHE A 20 -24.41 -13.90 -7.79
N TYR A 21 -24.80 -14.54 -6.69
CA TYR A 21 -25.87 -14.08 -5.81
C TYR A 21 -25.29 -13.61 -4.47
N PHE A 22 -25.84 -12.53 -3.94
CA PHE A 22 -25.50 -12.03 -2.61
C PHE A 22 -26.74 -11.55 -1.87
N GLN A 23 -27.13 -12.26 -0.81
CA GLN A 23 -28.37 -12.01 -0.08
C GLN A 23 -29.57 -12.02 -1.05
N THR A 24 -30.32 -10.92 -1.14
CA THR A 24 -31.49 -10.77 -2.04
C THR A 24 -31.14 -10.11 -3.38
N ALA A 25 -29.89 -10.22 -3.83
CA ALA A 25 -29.40 -9.65 -5.07
C ALA A 25 -28.74 -10.67 -6.01
N HIS A 26 -28.87 -10.41 -7.30
CA HIS A 26 -28.17 -11.07 -8.40
C HIS A 26 -27.25 -10.06 -9.08
N VAL A 27 -25.98 -10.41 -9.21
CA VAL A 27 -24.90 -9.56 -9.71
C VAL A 27 -24.33 -10.26 -10.93
N PHE A 28 -24.42 -9.65 -12.10
CA PHE A 28 -23.99 -10.26 -13.35
C PHE A 28 -23.52 -9.23 -14.38
N THR A 29 -22.74 -9.66 -15.36
CA THR A 29 -22.33 -8.84 -16.49
C THR A 29 -23.10 -9.18 -17.76
N ILE A 30 -23.34 -8.19 -18.62
CA ILE A 30 -23.89 -8.37 -19.96
C ILE A 30 -23.01 -7.67 -21.00
N SER A 31 -23.01 -8.19 -22.23
CA SER A 31 -22.25 -7.61 -23.34
C SER A 31 -22.87 -6.29 -23.84
N LYS A 32 -22.14 -5.57 -24.70
CA LYS A 32 -22.66 -4.34 -25.34
C LYS A 32 -23.89 -4.63 -26.21
N GLU A 33 -23.86 -5.73 -26.94
CA GLU A 33 -24.96 -6.17 -27.81
C GLU A 33 -26.20 -6.46 -26.95
N GLN A 34 -26.04 -7.24 -25.88
CA GLN A 34 -27.11 -7.52 -24.93
C GLN A 34 -27.66 -6.26 -24.26
N TYR A 35 -26.80 -5.29 -23.93
CA TYR A 35 -27.25 -4.01 -23.38
C TYR A 35 -28.08 -3.23 -24.40
N SER A 36 -27.63 -3.12 -25.64
CA SER A 36 -28.32 -2.40 -26.71
C SER A 36 -29.69 -2.99 -27.02
N GLU A 37 -29.83 -4.32 -26.97
CA GLU A 37 -31.11 -5.02 -27.11
C GLU A 37 -32.07 -4.73 -25.96
N ASN A 38 -31.56 -4.65 -24.73
CA ASN A 38 -32.37 -4.45 -23.52
C ASN A 38 -32.72 -2.97 -23.26
N TYR A 39 -31.92 -2.03 -23.77
CA TYR A 39 -32.05 -0.59 -23.56
C TYR A 39 -31.88 0.17 -24.89
N PRO A 40 -32.78 -0.03 -25.87
CA PRO A 40 -32.67 0.65 -27.15
C PRO A 40 -32.76 2.17 -26.96
N THR A 41 -31.73 2.90 -27.42
CA THR A 41 -31.73 4.36 -27.44
C THR A 41 -32.89 4.83 -28.32
N PRO A 42 -33.74 5.78 -27.89
CA PRO A 42 -34.75 6.34 -28.78
C PRO A 42 -34.06 6.97 -29.98
N ILE A 43 -34.43 6.56 -31.19
CA ILE A 43 -33.95 7.12 -32.45
C ILE A 43 -34.44 8.58 -32.50
N LEU A 44 -33.55 9.51 -32.14
CA LEU A 44 -33.72 10.94 -32.36
C LEU A 44 -32.90 11.30 -33.59
N ASP A 45 -33.54 11.98 -34.55
CA ASP A 45 -33.03 12.30 -35.88
C ASP A 45 -31.50 12.56 -35.93
N ASN A 46 -30.80 11.63 -36.59
CA ASN A 46 -29.47 11.77 -37.21
C ASN A 46 -28.29 12.32 -36.36
N VAL A 47 -28.25 12.08 -35.06
CA VAL A 47 -26.98 12.13 -34.33
C VAL A 47 -26.86 10.94 -33.39
N GLU A 48 -26.35 9.81 -33.90
CA GLU A 48 -25.75 8.78 -33.05
C GLU A 48 -24.51 9.37 -32.39
N ILE A 49 -24.66 9.93 -31.19
CA ILE A 49 -23.52 10.21 -30.32
C ILE A 49 -23.32 8.97 -29.44
N ASP A 50 -22.77 7.89 -30.00
CA ASP A 50 -22.24 6.80 -29.17
C ASP A 50 -20.72 6.96 -29.02
N ASN A 51 -20.32 7.95 -28.21
CA ASN A 51 -18.93 8.14 -27.80
C ASN A 51 -18.56 7.17 -26.65
N ARG A 52 -18.95 5.89 -26.71
CA ARG A 52 -18.67 4.87 -25.68
C ARG A 52 -17.66 3.80 -26.12
N ASP A 53 -16.65 4.23 -26.89
CA ASP A 53 -15.58 3.33 -27.37
C ASP A 53 -14.83 2.62 -26.23
N ASN A 54 -14.80 3.19 -25.02
CA ASN A 54 -14.05 2.67 -23.88
C ASN A 54 -14.81 1.67 -22.99
N VAL A 55 -16.11 1.44 -23.20
CA VAL A 55 -16.87 0.44 -22.42
C VAL A 55 -16.45 -0.97 -22.87
N TYR A 56 -16.31 -1.92 -21.96
CA TYR A 56 -16.09 -3.34 -22.27
C TYR A 56 -17.38 -4.16 -22.10
N CYS A 57 -18.05 -4.00 -20.97
CA CYS A 57 -19.31 -4.66 -20.64
C CYS A 57 -20.14 -3.79 -19.69
N TYR A 58 -21.35 -4.26 -19.35
CA TYR A 58 -22.21 -3.61 -18.37
C TYR A 58 -22.40 -4.51 -17.15
N LEU A 59 -22.18 -3.97 -15.96
CA LEU A 59 -22.48 -4.62 -14.69
C LEU A 59 -23.93 -4.33 -14.29
N ILE A 60 -24.70 -5.40 -14.07
CA ILE A 60 -26.07 -5.36 -13.61
C ILE A 60 -26.15 -5.86 -12.17
N ILE A 61 -26.80 -5.08 -11.31
CA ILE A 61 -27.12 -5.47 -9.95
C ILE A 61 -28.62 -5.40 -9.77
N ASP A 62 -29.26 -6.56 -9.74
CA ASP A 62 -30.67 -6.71 -9.43
C ASP A 62 -30.82 -7.00 -7.94
N SER A 63 -31.49 -6.13 -7.18
CA SER A 63 -31.71 -6.29 -5.74
C SER A 63 -33.19 -6.21 -5.39
N THR A 64 -33.65 -7.08 -4.49
CA THR A 64 -35.03 -7.08 -3.99
C THR A 64 -35.11 -6.67 -2.52
N PHE A 65 -36.18 -5.95 -2.16
CA PHE A 65 -36.37 -5.35 -0.84
C PHE A 65 -37.85 -5.34 -0.40
N ASN A 66 -38.06 -5.27 0.90
CA ASN A 66 -39.40 -5.18 1.49
C ASN A 66 -39.92 -3.75 1.41
N LEU A 67 -41.11 -3.60 0.82
CA LEU A 67 -41.82 -2.33 0.70
C LEU A 67 -42.93 -2.27 1.74
N GLU A 68 -42.87 -1.25 2.60
CA GLU A 68 -43.97 -0.95 3.52
C GLU A 68 -45.16 -0.39 2.74
N GLU A 69 -46.36 -0.47 3.32
CA GLU A 69 -47.58 -0.03 2.61
C GLU A 69 -47.56 1.47 2.27
N TYR A 70 -46.82 2.26 3.03
CA TYR A 70 -46.65 3.70 2.82
C TYR A 70 -45.47 4.06 1.91
N ASP A 71 -44.61 3.10 1.55
CA ASP A 71 -43.41 3.37 0.75
C ASP A 71 -43.73 3.34 -0.76
N SER A 72 -43.14 4.27 -1.51
CA SER A 72 -43.09 4.20 -2.97
C SER A 72 -42.01 3.21 -3.43
N VAL A 73 -42.18 2.59 -4.60
CA VAL A 73 -41.15 1.70 -5.18
C VAL A 73 -39.80 2.39 -5.39
N THR A 74 -39.82 3.73 -5.52
CA THR A 74 -38.62 4.57 -5.64
C THR A 74 -37.76 4.59 -4.37
N GLU A 75 -38.33 4.27 -3.19
CA GLU A 75 -37.59 4.07 -1.94
C GLU A 75 -36.63 2.88 -2.01
N GLY A 76 -36.73 2.06 -3.06
CA GLY A 76 -35.81 0.96 -3.33
C GLY A 76 -34.36 1.36 -3.37
N SER A 77 -34.02 2.56 -3.83
CA SER A 77 -32.64 3.05 -3.81
C SER A 77 -32.10 3.19 -2.39
N ALA A 78 -32.91 3.67 -1.44
CA ALA A 78 -32.52 3.81 -0.04
C ALA A 78 -32.45 2.45 0.65
N LYS A 79 -33.46 1.58 0.44
CA LYS A 79 -33.55 0.27 1.08
C LYS A 79 -32.48 -0.73 0.60
N THR A 80 -32.07 -0.65 -0.65
CA THR A 80 -31.02 -1.53 -1.21
C THR A 80 -29.60 -0.96 -1.05
N ARG A 81 -29.46 0.31 -0.66
CA ARG A 81 -28.17 1.01 -0.51
C ARG A 81 -27.13 0.23 0.32
N PRO A 82 -27.46 -0.34 1.49
CA PRO A 82 -26.47 -1.05 2.30
C PRO A 82 -25.91 -2.29 1.59
N GLN A 83 -26.79 -3.09 0.97
CA GLN A 83 -26.39 -4.27 0.19
C GLN A 83 -25.56 -3.88 -1.03
N LEU A 84 -25.95 -2.81 -1.73
CA LEU A 84 -25.22 -2.29 -2.88
C LEU A 84 -23.79 -1.87 -2.51
N LEU A 85 -23.58 -1.19 -1.37
CA LEU A 85 -22.24 -0.83 -0.89
C LEU A 85 -21.37 -2.05 -0.63
N ILE A 86 -21.95 -3.11 -0.05
CA ILE A 86 -21.22 -4.35 0.21
C ILE A 86 -20.82 -5.01 -1.10
N ILE A 87 -21.73 -5.12 -2.07
CA ILE A 87 -21.45 -5.68 -3.40
C ILE A 87 -20.34 -4.89 -4.07
N GLN A 88 -20.43 -3.56 -4.10
CA GLN A 88 -19.40 -2.70 -4.66
C GLN A 88 -18.06 -2.84 -3.93
N GLY A 89 -18.08 -3.04 -2.60
CA GLY A 89 -16.88 -3.31 -1.82
C GLY A 89 -16.23 -4.65 -2.16
N ILE A 90 -17.03 -5.70 -2.35
CA ILE A 90 -16.56 -7.02 -2.82
C ILE A 90 -15.89 -6.89 -4.19
N LEU A 91 -16.59 -6.26 -5.14
CA LEU A 91 -16.07 -6.05 -6.49
C LEU A 91 -14.79 -5.23 -6.45
N ALA A 92 -14.76 -4.13 -5.71
CA ALA A 92 -13.58 -3.28 -5.63
C ALA A 92 -12.36 -3.99 -5.03
N PHE A 93 -12.57 -4.78 -3.98
CA PHE A 93 -11.51 -5.54 -3.35
C PHE A 93 -10.93 -6.65 -4.24
N LEU A 94 -11.77 -7.34 -5.02
CA LEU A 94 -11.34 -8.45 -5.87
C LEU A 94 -10.74 -7.98 -7.21
N THR A 95 -11.25 -6.87 -7.76
CA THR A 95 -10.83 -6.35 -9.07
C THR A 95 -9.76 -5.25 -9.00
N ASN A 96 -9.52 -4.66 -7.83
CA ASN A 96 -8.68 -3.48 -7.66
C ASN A 96 -9.17 -2.25 -8.46
N LYS A 97 -10.48 -2.09 -8.62
CA LYS A 97 -11.14 -0.96 -9.30
C LYS A 97 -12.17 -0.32 -8.40
N ALA A 98 -12.30 1.01 -8.36
CA ALA A 98 -13.33 1.62 -7.53
C ALA A 98 -14.72 1.48 -8.18
N PHE A 99 -15.68 0.96 -7.41
CA PHE A 99 -17.09 0.97 -7.79
C PHE A 99 -17.82 2.02 -6.95
N LEU A 100 -18.42 3.02 -7.59
CA LEU A 100 -19.16 4.09 -6.92
C LEU A 100 -20.63 4.05 -7.34
N THR A 101 -21.53 4.27 -6.39
CA THR A 101 -22.96 4.39 -6.70
C THR A 101 -23.32 5.57 -7.57
N THR A 102 -22.51 6.63 -7.58
CA THR A 102 -22.72 7.81 -8.42
C THR A 102 -22.43 7.54 -9.89
N TYR A 103 -21.72 6.45 -10.21
CA TYR A 103 -21.43 6.05 -11.60
C TYR A 103 -22.52 5.14 -12.19
N CYS A 104 -23.63 4.96 -11.46
CA CYS A 104 -24.77 4.22 -11.97
C CYS A 104 -25.41 5.01 -13.12
N ILE A 105 -25.40 4.43 -14.32
CA ILE A 105 -25.92 5.09 -15.53
C ILE A 105 -27.44 4.90 -15.69
N ASN A 106 -28.02 3.87 -15.06
CA ASN A 106 -29.45 3.60 -15.11
C ASN A 106 -29.91 2.90 -13.83
N ILE A 107 -31.03 3.39 -13.28
CA ILE A 107 -31.72 2.77 -12.15
C ILE A 107 -33.17 2.52 -12.54
N GLN A 108 -33.63 1.28 -12.40
CA GLN A 108 -35.02 0.91 -12.63
C GLN A 108 -35.63 0.31 -11.36
N HIS A 109 -36.86 0.71 -11.05
CA HIS A 109 -37.62 0.20 -9.91
C HIS A 109 -38.91 -0.45 -10.39
N CYS A 110 -39.21 -1.65 -9.89
CA CYS A 110 -40.47 -2.32 -10.17
C CYS A 110 -40.97 -3.14 -8.97
N ILE A 111 -42.23 -3.54 -8.99
CA ILE A 111 -42.79 -4.48 -8.02
C ILE A 111 -42.57 -5.90 -8.55
N THR A 112 -42.19 -6.80 -7.65
CA THR A 112 -42.04 -8.23 -7.94
C THR A 112 -42.81 -9.06 -6.92
N ASN A 113 -43.07 -10.32 -7.25
CA ASN A 113 -43.82 -11.24 -6.40
C ASN A 113 -42.93 -12.00 -5.40
N GLN A 114 -41.62 -12.06 -5.65
CA GLN A 114 -40.68 -12.86 -4.86
C GLN A 114 -39.32 -12.17 -4.75
N HIS A 115 -38.64 -12.43 -3.64
CA HIS A 115 -37.23 -12.08 -3.50
C HIS A 115 -36.37 -12.90 -4.44
N ILE A 116 -35.27 -12.30 -4.88
CA ILE A 116 -34.18 -13.05 -5.51
C ILE A 116 -33.59 -13.98 -4.45
N ILE A 117 -33.49 -15.26 -4.79
CA ILE A 117 -32.92 -16.31 -3.94
C ILE A 117 -31.69 -16.86 -4.67
N GLU A 118 -30.65 -17.18 -3.90
CA GLU A 118 -29.46 -17.87 -4.37
C GLU A 118 -29.87 -19.15 -5.12
N ASN A 119 -29.64 -19.18 -6.43
CA ASN A 119 -29.80 -20.37 -7.24
C ASN A 119 -28.57 -21.27 -7.10
N ALA A 120 -28.73 -22.58 -7.30
CA ALA A 120 -27.61 -23.54 -7.31
C ALA A 120 -26.69 -23.40 -8.55
N THR A 121 -26.68 -22.24 -9.20
CA THR A 121 -25.85 -21.94 -10.36
C THR A 121 -24.39 -21.83 -9.95
N GLU A 122 -23.51 -22.17 -10.88
CA GLU A 122 -22.07 -21.99 -10.69
C GLU A 122 -21.74 -20.50 -10.62
N ILE A 123 -20.96 -20.09 -9.61
CA ILE A 123 -20.44 -18.73 -9.50
C ILE A 123 -19.44 -18.50 -10.63
N ILE A 124 -19.59 -17.41 -11.36
CA ILE A 124 -18.62 -16.93 -12.35
C ILE A 124 -17.97 -15.66 -11.81
N PHE A 125 -16.64 -15.58 -11.88
CA PHE A 125 -15.90 -14.35 -11.66
C PHE A 125 -14.51 -14.44 -12.30
N SER A 126 -14.31 -13.74 -13.42
CA SER A 126 -13.03 -13.50 -14.06
C SER A 126 -12.82 -12.02 -14.37
N VAL A 127 -11.55 -11.59 -14.24
CA VAL A 127 -11.09 -10.26 -14.63
C VAL A 127 -9.91 -10.45 -15.55
N SER A 128 -10.08 -10.12 -16.84
CA SER A 128 -9.14 -10.53 -17.87
C SER A 128 -8.79 -12.03 -17.75
N GLU A 129 -7.51 -12.39 -17.68
CA GLU A 129 -7.06 -13.78 -17.52
C GLU A 129 -7.13 -14.31 -16.07
N LYS A 130 -7.50 -13.49 -15.07
CA LYS A 130 -7.50 -13.88 -13.65
C LYS A 130 -8.86 -14.44 -13.24
N ASN A 131 -8.92 -15.76 -12.97
CA ASN A 131 -10.09 -16.39 -12.35
C ASN A 131 -10.13 -16.10 -10.84
N LEU A 132 -11.21 -15.47 -10.38
CA LEU A 132 -11.46 -15.05 -9.00
C LEU A 132 -12.63 -15.81 -8.35
N GLN A 133 -13.22 -16.79 -9.04
CA GLN A 133 -14.35 -17.60 -8.57
C GLN A 133 -14.12 -18.21 -7.18
N ASN A 134 -12.94 -18.78 -6.96
CA ASN A 134 -12.59 -19.42 -5.69
C ASN A 134 -12.48 -18.41 -4.53
N ASP A 135 -11.93 -17.23 -4.80
CA ASP A 135 -11.81 -16.15 -3.80
C ASP A 135 -13.18 -15.56 -3.48
N LEU A 136 -14.02 -15.28 -4.50
CA LEU A 136 -15.40 -14.84 -4.28
C LEU A 136 -16.17 -15.88 -3.47
N THR A 137 -16.14 -17.15 -3.87
CA THR A 137 -16.84 -18.24 -3.17
C THR A 137 -16.40 -18.33 -1.71
N SER A 138 -15.11 -18.21 -1.45
CA SER A 138 -14.55 -18.25 -0.09
C SER A 138 -14.99 -17.05 0.75
N LEU A 139 -15.03 -15.85 0.15
CA LEU A 139 -15.50 -14.65 0.82
C LEU A 139 -17.00 -14.74 1.15
N LEU A 140 -17.82 -15.15 0.19
CA LEU A 140 -19.27 -15.32 0.38
C LEU A 140 -19.57 -16.35 1.47
N LYS A 141 -18.89 -17.51 1.45
CA LYS A 141 -18.98 -18.52 2.52
C LYS A 141 -18.55 -17.98 3.87
N THR A 142 -17.46 -17.19 3.91
CA THR A 142 -16.98 -16.57 5.14
C THR A 142 -18.01 -15.60 5.71
N ILE A 143 -18.61 -14.74 4.88
CA ILE A 143 -19.66 -13.82 5.30
C ILE A 143 -20.89 -14.58 5.80
N LYS A 144 -21.37 -15.57 5.04
CA LYS A 144 -22.56 -16.38 5.37
C LYS A 144 -22.41 -17.11 6.71
N ASN A 145 -21.22 -17.66 6.98
CA ASN A 145 -20.94 -18.45 8.19
C ASN A 145 -20.46 -17.61 9.38
N SER A 146 -20.30 -16.30 9.23
CA SER A 146 -19.84 -15.41 10.30
C SER A 146 -20.99 -14.96 11.20
N ASN A 147 -20.68 -14.64 12.45
CA ASN A 147 -21.62 -13.92 13.32
C ASN A 147 -21.77 -12.44 12.85
N GLU A 148 -22.76 -11.73 13.38
CA GLU A 148 -23.05 -10.35 12.96
C GLU A 148 -21.87 -9.40 13.18
N SER A 149 -21.16 -9.50 14.31
CA SER A 149 -19.97 -8.67 14.57
C SER A 149 -18.91 -8.82 13.48
N LYS A 150 -18.61 -10.07 13.09
CA LYS A 150 -17.62 -10.36 12.05
C LYS A 150 -18.12 -9.97 10.65
N LYS A 151 -19.41 -10.10 10.35
CA LYS A 151 -19.99 -9.59 9.10
C LYS A 151 -19.81 -8.07 9.01
N ILE A 152 -20.17 -7.34 10.07
CA ILE A 152 -20.01 -5.88 10.13
C ILE A 152 -18.55 -5.48 9.94
N LEU A 153 -17.62 -6.19 10.57
CA LEU A 153 -16.20 -5.99 10.36
C LEU A 153 -15.83 -6.17 8.88
N ILE A 154 -16.17 -7.31 8.26
CA ILE A 154 -15.88 -7.58 6.85
C ILE A 154 -16.45 -6.48 5.94
N TYR A 155 -17.70 -6.07 6.15
CA TYR A 155 -18.33 -4.99 5.38
C TYR A 155 -17.61 -3.65 5.56
N THR A 156 -17.19 -3.35 6.79
CA THR A 156 -16.41 -2.15 7.10
C THR A 156 -15.06 -2.14 6.38
N LEU A 157 -14.35 -3.28 6.35
CA LEU A 157 -13.06 -3.39 5.67
C LEU A 157 -13.22 -3.23 4.15
N LEU A 158 -14.23 -3.87 3.55
CA LEU A 158 -14.54 -3.76 2.12
C LEU A 158 -14.87 -2.31 1.73
N GLU A 159 -15.69 -1.63 2.52
CA GLU A 159 -16.09 -0.24 2.27
C GLU A 159 -14.91 0.73 2.39
N ARG A 160 -14.04 0.54 3.40
CA ARG A 160 -12.81 1.33 3.54
C ARG A 160 -11.88 1.14 2.36
N PHE A 161 -11.73 -0.11 1.89
CA PHE A 161 -10.88 -0.42 0.76
C PHE A 161 -11.38 0.24 -0.53
N ARG A 162 -12.70 0.16 -0.77
CA ARG A 162 -13.36 0.81 -1.91
C ARG A 162 -13.17 2.33 -1.91
N LYS A 163 -13.30 2.99 -0.75
CA LYS A 163 -13.04 4.43 -0.61
C LYS A 163 -11.57 4.78 -0.84
N ALA A 164 -10.65 3.96 -0.33
CA ALA A 164 -9.23 4.18 -0.54
C ALA A 164 -8.88 4.14 -2.03
N LEU A 165 -9.40 3.15 -2.78
CA LEU A 165 -9.24 3.08 -4.24
C LEU A 165 -9.80 4.30 -4.96
N HIS A 166 -10.96 4.80 -4.54
CA HIS A 166 -11.54 6.01 -5.13
C HIS A 166 -10.62 7.24 -4.95
N PHE A 167 -10.03 7.41 -3.77
CA PHE A 167 -9.07 8.48 -3.54
C PHE A 167 -7.78 8.32 -4.36
N GLU A 168 -7.33 7.08 -4.57
CA GLU A 168 -6.21 6.80 -5.49
C GLU A 168 -6.55 7.22 -6.93
N GLU A 169 -7.72 6.83 -7.43
CA GLU A 169 -8.17 7.18 -8.80
C GLU A 169 -8.25 8.71 -9.00
N LEU A 170 -8.81 9.44 -8.03
CA LEU A 170 -8.85 10.91 -8.05
C LEU A 170 -7.46 11.57 -7.98
N SER A 171 -6.45 10.83 -7.54
CA SER A 171 -5.08 11.34 -7.36
C SER A 171 -4.13 11.02 -8.51
N THR A 172 -4.60 10.30 -9.54
CA THR A 172 -3.77 9.80 -10.66
C THR A 172 -2.93 10.89 -11.32
N GLU A 173 -3.42 12.13 -11.37
CA GLU A 173 -2.75 13.25 -12.06
C GLU A 173 -2.06 14.26 -11.13
N ASN A 174 -2.50 14.38 -9.87
CA ASN A 174 -2.15 15.52 -9.02
C ASN A 174 -1.77 15.16 -7.57
N LEU A 175 -1.78 13.87 -7.22
CA LEU A 175 -1.43 13.35 -5.89
C LEU A 175 -2.28 13.91 -4.72
N VAL A 176 -3.42 14.55 -5.01
CA VAL A 176 -4.16 15.39 -4.03
C VAL A 176 -4.75 14.59 -2.87
N TYR A 177 -5.23 13.36 -3.09
CA TYR A 177 -5.92 12.53 -2.10
C TYR A 177 -5.13 11.27 -1.72
N ILE A 178 -3.83 11.22 -2.00
CA ILE A 178 -3.01 10.05 -1.66
C ILE A 178 -2.87 9.88 -0.15
N ASP A 179 -2.85 10.98 0.59
CA ASP A 179 -2.93 10.97 2.05
C ASP A 179 -4.21 10.30 2.56
N GLU A 180 -5.37 10.65 1.98
CA GLU A 180 -6.66 10.05 2.33
C GLU A 180 -6.72 8.55 1.97
N SER A 181 -6.14 8.14 0.85
CA SER A 181 -6.04 6.72 0.50
C SER A 181 -5.14 5.95 1.49
N VAL A 182 -3.95 6.49 1.79
CA VAL A 182 -3.02 5.91 2.78
C VAL A 182 -3.67 5.81 4.16
N LEU A 183 -4.38 6.85 4.61
CA LEU A 183 -5.12 6.86 5.87
C LEU A 183 -6.21 5.79 5.90
N ALA A 184 -6.96 5.63 4.81
CA ALA A 184 -7.98 4.59 4.71
C ALA A 184 -7.38 3.18 4.81
N TYR A 185 -6.21 2.93 4.19
CA TYR A 185 -5.50 1.66 4.33
C TYR A 185 -4.94 1.42 5.75
N ILE A 186 -4.39 2.45 6.40
CA ILE A 186 -3.96 2.36 7.80
C ILE A 186 -5.15 2.01 8.70
N HIS A 187 -6.32 2.60 8.43
CA HIS A 187 -7.52 2.33 9.21
C HIS A 187 -8.03 0.89 9.02
N ILE A 188 -7.87 0.29 7.84
CA ILE A 188 -8.12 -1.16 7.64
C ILE A 188 -7.26 -1.98 8.60
N LEU A 189 -5.96 -1.68 8.68
CA LEU A 189 -5.05 -2.37 9.60
C LEU A 189 -5.41 -2.13 11.07
N GLU A 190 -5.78 -0.90 11.43
CA GLU A 190 -6.18 -0.53 12.79
C GLU A 190 -7.41 -1.33 13.25
N VAL A 191 -8.49 -1.29 12.47
CA VAL A 191 -9.74 -1.97 12.78
C VAL A 191 -9.55 -3.49 12.78
N LEU A 192 -8.81 -4.04 11.81
CA LEU A 192 -8.55 -5.47 11.77
C LEU A 192 -7.67 -5.94 12.95
N SER A 193 -6.72 -5.11 13.40
CA SER A 193 -5.83 -5.46 14.51
C SER A 193 -6.53 -5.58 15.85
N ASP A 194 -7.70 -4.95 16.02
CA ASP A 194 -8.48 -5.04 17.25
C ASP A 194 -9.06 -6.45 17.47
N GLU A 195 -9.26 -7.25 16.41
CA GLU A 195 -9.64 -8.67 16.52
C GLU A 195 -8.58 -9.52 17.23
N PHE A 196 -7.32 -9.07 17.20
CA PHE A 196 -6.17 -9.77 17.78
C PHE A 196 -5.72 -9.15 19.09
N LYS A 197 -6.40 -8.10 19.55
CA LYS A 197 -6.04 -7.36 20.76
C LYS A 197 -6.11 -8.23 22.01
N HIS A 198 -7.11 -9.11 22.10
CA HIS A 198 -7.26 -9.99 23.26
C HIS A 198 -6.07 -10.96 23.41
N ASN A 199 -5.65 -11.58 22.30
CA ASN A 199 -4.46 -12.44 22.29
C ASN A 199 -3.22 -11.65 22.72
N LEU A 200 -3.06 -10.43 22.20
CA LEU A 200 -1.96 -9.55 22.61
C LEU A 200 -1.99 -9.23 24.11
N GLU A 201 -3.16 -8.98 24.69
CA GLU A 201 -3.31 -8.74 26.13
C GLU A 201 -2.95 -9.97 26.98
N ILE A 202 -3.26 -11.17 26.49
CA ILE A 202 -2.87 -12.43 27.12
C ILE A 202 -1.35 -12.60 27.04
N ASP A 203 -0.78 -12.52 25.84
CA ASP A 203 0.67 -12.67 25.59
C ASP A 203 1.47 -11.67 26.45
N LEU A 204 1.03 -10.41 26.52
CA LEU A 204 1.67 -9.39 27.34
C LEU A 204 1.57 -9.69 28.84
N LYS A 205 0.46 -10.26 29.32
CA LYS A 205 0.34 -10.69 30.72
C LYS A 205 1.29 -11.83 31.04
N GLU A 206 1.41 -12.80 30.13
CA GLU A 206 2.30 -13.96 30.29
C GLU A 206 3.77 -13.53 30.30
N GLU A 207 4.20 -12.77 29.29
CA GLU A 207 5.57 -12.23 29.19
C GLU A 207 5.91 -11.32 30.38
N ARG A 208 4.97 -10.50 30.85
CA ARG A 208 5.14 -9.70 32.06
C ARG A 208 5.39 -10.59 33.29
N ASN A 209 4.59 -11.64 33.47
CA ASN A 209 4.73 -12.54 34.62
C ASN A 209 6.06 -13.30 34.56
N LYS A 210 6.48 -13.73 33.36
CA LYS A 210 7.78 -14.36 33.12
C LYS A 210 8.93 -13.42 33.46
N LEU A 211 8.92 -12.19 32.94
CA LEU A 211 9.95 -11.20 33.22
C LEU A 211 10.04 -10.83 34.71
N ILE A 212 8.89 -10.69 35.40
CA ILE A 212 8.86 -10.49 36.85
C ILE A 212 9.51 -11.67 37.58
N THR A 213 9.23 -12.90 37.15
CA THR A 213 9.80 -14.12 37.74
C THR A 213 11.30 -14.21 37.51
N GLU A 214 11.78 -13.89 36.30
CA GLU A 214 13.21 -13.82 35.97
C GLU A 214 13.92 -12.78 36.83
N ILE A 215 13.34 -11.58 36.95
CA ILE A 215 13.87 -10.51 37.80
C ILE A 215 13.95 -10.94 39.27
N ILE A 216 12.90 -11.58 39.81
CA ILE A 216 12.88 -12.06 41.21
C ILE A 216 13.91 -13.17 41.42
N THR A 217 14.08 -14.06 40.45
CA THR A 217 15.04 -15.17 40.53
C THR A 217 16.46 -14.66 40.53
N GLU A 218 16.79 -13.73 39.63
CA GLU A 218 18.10 -13.08 39.57
C GLU A 218 18.37 -12.24 40.83
N ALA A 219 17.35 -11.54 41.35
CA ALA A 219 17.42 -10.80 42.61
C ALA A 219 17.68 -11.68 43.83
N LYS A 220 17.21 -12.93 43.82
CA LYS A 220 17.50 -13.91 44.88
C LYS A 220 18.88 -14.54 44.71
N ALA A 221 19.40 -14.59 43.48
CA ALA A 221 20.73 -15.15 43.19
C ALA A 221 21.87 -14.16 43.51
N CYS A 222 21.63 -12.84 43.36
CA CYS A 222 22.58 -11.80 43.73
C CYS A 222 22.30 -11.26 45.15
N ASN A 223 23.16 -11.60 46.12
CA ASN A 223 23.04 -11.13 47.50
C ASN A 223 23.34 -9.64 47.73
N ASP A 224 23.57 -8.83 46.68
CA ASP A 224 23.80 -7.38 46.83
C ASP A 224 23.17 -6.53 45.70
N SER A 225 22.32 -5.59 46.13
CA SER A 225 21.90 -4.34 45.48
C SER A 225 21.61 -4.35 43.97
N ILE A 226 20.47 -4.90 43.56
CA ILE A 226 19.89 -4.49 42.27
C ILE A 226 19.47 -3.01 42.34
N PRO A 227 19.75 -2.16 41.34
CA PRO A 227 19.31 -0.77 41.32
C PRO A 227 17.78 -0.71 41.26
N THR A 228 17.14 -0.58 42.43
CA THR A 228 15.67 -0.51 42.61
C THR A 228 15.00 0.55 41.74
N LYS A 229 15.71 1.62 41.36
CA LYS A 229 15.22 2.63 40.39
C LYS A 229 14.98 2.06 38.98
N LYS A 230 15.89 1.24 38.45
CA LYS A 230 15.79 0.67 37.10
C LYS A 230 14.71 -0.41 37.03
N LEU A 231 14.58 -1.18 38.12
CA LEU A 231 13.48 -2.13 38.31
C LEU A 231 12.11 -1.42 38.37
N LYS A 232 12.01 -0.35 39.17
CA LYS A 232 10.78 0.42 39.33
C LYS A 232 10.36 1.13 38.03
N SER A 233 11.32 1.62 37.23
CA SER A 233 11.01 2.14 35.89
C SER A 233 10.52 1.06 34.92
N LEU A 234 11.12 -0.13 34.93
CA LEU A 234 10.67 -1.24 34.10
C LEU A 234 9.26 -1.71 34.51
N ILE A 235 9.00 -1.85 35.81
CA ILE A 235 7.67 -2.19 36.34
C ILE A 235 6.63 -1.11 35.98
N ASN A 236 6.99 0.18 36.03
CA ASN A 236 6.08 1.25 35.64
C ASN A 236 5.75 1.23 34.14
N ILE A 237 6.72 0.95 33.27
CA ILE A 237 6.49 0.75 31.82
C ILE A 237 5.61 -0.49 31.58
N LEU A 238 5.79 -1.56 32.36
CA LEU A 238 4.94 -2.76 32.29
C LEU A 238 3.51 -2.52 32.79
N ASN A 239 3.29 -1.50 33.62
CA ASN A 239 1.98 -1.14 34.18
C ASN A 239 1.21 -0.12 33.34
N THR A 240 1.84 0.54 32.37
CA THR A 240 1.10 1.34 31.38
C THR A 240 0.36 0.39 30.44
N ASN A 241 -0.89 0.06 30.75
CA ASN A 241 -1.80 -0.78 29.94
C ASN A 241 -2.13 -0.22 28.53
N GLN A 242 -1.33 0.72 28.00
CA GLN A 242 -1.57 1.33 26.69
C GLN A 242 -0.81 0.55 25.61
N ILE A 243 -1.53 -0.34 24.93
CA ILE A 243 -1.02 -1.03 23.75
C ILE A 243 -1.02 -0.05 22.57
N SER A 244 0.15 0.19 22.00
CA SER A 244 0.29 1.06 20.82
C SER A 244 -0.37 0.43 19.58
N LEU A 245 -0.83 1.26 18.64
CA LEU A 245 -1.36 0.80 17.35
C LEU A 245 -0.35 -0.10 16.62
N LYS A 246 0.94 0.30 16.62
CA LYS A 246 2.03 -0.50 16.05
C LYS A 246 2.05 -1.91 16.65
N SER A 247 2.01 -2.02 17.96
CA SER A 247 2.01 -3.32 18.66
C SER A 247 0.82 -4.19 18.26
N LYS A 248 -0.39 -3.61 18.18
CA LYS A 248 -1.59 -4.33 17.71
C LYS A 248 -1.41 -4.87 16.29
N VAL A 249 -0.97 -4.01 15.37
CA VAL A 249 -0.76 -4.40 13.96
C VAL A 249 0.32 -5.48 13.85
N ILE A 250 1.45 -5.34 14.54
CA ILE A 250 2.51 -6.37 14.51
C ILE A 250 2.01 -7.71 15.04
N GLN A 251 1.23 -7.74 16.12
CA GLN A 251 0.65 -8.99 16.62
C GLN A 251 -0.27 -9.63 15.58
N MET A 252 -1.19 -8.84 15.01
CA MET A 252 -2.07 -9.30 13.94
C MET A 252 -1.27 -9.89 12.77
N LEU A 253 -0.18 -9.24 12.33
CA LEU A 253 0.63 -9.75 11.22
C LEU A 253 1.33 -11.06 11.55
N LYS A 254 1.72 -11.29 12.81
CA LYS A 254 2.28 -12.58 13.24
C LYS A 254 1.23 -13.69 13.19
N GLU A 255 0.06 -13.43 13.74
CA GLU A 255 -1.09 -14.35 13.75
C GLU A 255 -1.55 -14.72 12.32
N LEU A 256 -1.54 -13.74 11.42
CA LEU A 256 -1.88 -13.94 10.01
C LEU A 256 -0.74 -14.53 9.17
N SER A 257 0.44 -14.79 9.76
CA SER A 257 1.64 -15.28 9.08
C SER A 257 2.08 -14.39 7.90
N VAL A 258 1.95 -13.07 8.08
CA VAL A 258 2.39 -12.02 7.13
C VAL A 258 3.65 -11.31 7.64
N TYR A 259 3.95 -11.43 8.93
CA TYR A 259 5.08 -10.75 9.57
C TYR A 259 6.45 -11.21 9.04
N ASN A 260 7.28 -10.24 8.65
CA ASN A 260 8.72 -10.34 8.43
C ASN A 260 9.39 -8.97 8.66
N GLU A 261 10.72 -8.91 8.57
CA GLU A 261 11.49 -7.69 8.84
C GLU A 261 11.09 -6.50 7.94
N LYS A 262 10.80 -6.76 6.65
CA LYS A 262 10.33 -5.71 5.73
C LYS A 262 8.93 -5.22 6.10
N THR A 263 8.02 -6.13 6.49
CA THR A 263 6.68 -5.71 6.95
C THR A 263 6.74 -4.88 8.23
N ASP A 264 7.63 -5.22 9.16
CA ASP A 264 7.83 -4.42 10.37
C ASP A 264 8.35 -3.02 10.03
N SER A 265 9.27 -2.92 9.06
CA SER A 265 9.74 -1.63 8.56
C SER A 265 8.60 -0.81 7.94
N ILE A 266 7.76 -1.41 7.08
CA ILE A 266 6.59 -0.73 6.49
C ILE A 266 5.67 -0.20 7.60
N VAL A 267 5.26 -1.06 8.53
CA VAL A 267 4.35 -0.70 9.63
C VAL A 267 4.94 0.43 10.47
N SER A 268 6.24 0.34 10.79
CA SER A 268 6.94 1.37 11.56
C SER A 268 6.89 2.72 10.86
N ARG A 269 7.24 2.78 9.57
CA ARG A 269 7.27 4.03 8.80
C ARG A 269 5.89 4.70 8.74
N PHE A 270 4.87 3.97 8.28
CA PHE A 270 3.53 4.55 8.08
C PHE A 270 2.84 4.93 9.40
N ILE A 271 2.97 4.13 10.46
CA ILE A 271 2.33 4.44 11.75
C ILE A 271 3.06 5.59 12.47
N GLU A 272 4.39 5.64 12.44
CA GLU A 272 5.15 6.76 13.01
C GLU A 272 4.81 8.08 12.31
N HIS A 273 4.65 8.04 10.99
CA HIS A 273 4.27 9.22 10.21
C HIS A 273 2.84 9.66 10.51
N ARG A 274 1.87 8.73 10.52
CA ARG A 274 0.49 9.00 10.92
C ARG A 274 0.39 9.60 12.32
N ASN A 275 1.13 9.05 13.28
CA ASN A 275 1.12 9.57 14.65
C ASN A 275 1.77 10.96 14.72
N SER A 276 2.79 11.23 13.91
CA SER A 276 3.40 12.56 13.84
C SER A 276 2.39 13.62 13.34
N ILE A 277 1.56 13.25 12.36
CA ILE A 277 0.45 14.08 11.85
C ILE A 277 -0.64 14.26 12.90
N ALA A 278 -1.15 13.17 13.48
CA ALA A 278 -2.23 13.21 14.47
C ALA A 278 -1.88 14.03 15.73
N HIS A 279 -0.60 14.08 16.11
CA HIS A 279 -0.12 14.86 17.26
C HIS A 279 0.30 16.29 16.89
N GLY A 280 0.03 16.75 15.66
CA GLY A 280 0.27 18.13 15.23
C GLY A 280 1.73 18.56 15.38
N ARG A 281 2.69 17.66 15.15
CA ARG A 281 4.12 17.98 15.33
C ARG A 281 4.52 19.12 14.40
N LYS A 282 5.21 20.13 14.95
CA LYS A 282 5.62 21.37 14.24
C LYS A 282 6.45 21.14 12.97
N ASN A 283 7.08 19.97 12.82
CA ASN A 283 7.98 19.65 11.72
C ASN A 283 7.26 19.11 10.46
N LEU A 284 5.93 19.16 10.42
CA LEU A 284 5.14 18.77 9.25
C LEU A 284 5.12 19.88 8.19
N TYR A 285 5.13 21.13 8.63
CA TYR A 285 5.30 22.28 7.75
C TYR A 285 6.77 22.38 7.32
N GLN A 286 6.98 22.59 6.03
CA GLN A 286 8.31 22.72 5.44
C GLN A 286 8.33 23.95 4.54
N ASP A 287 9.23 24.88 4.81
CA ASP A 287 9.44 26.08 3.96
C ASP A 287 10.04 25.73 2.59
N VAL A 288 10.59 24.53 2.45
CA VAL A 288 11.24 24.03 1.24
C VAL A 288 10.60 22.70 0.84
N VAL A 289 10.07 22.64 -0.38
CA VAL A 289 9.47 21.42 -0.96
C VAL A 289 10.37 20.89 -2.07
N VAL A 290 10.64 19.59 -2.05
CA VAL A 290 11.37 18.85 -3.09
C VAL A 290 10.40 18.07 -3.97
N PHE A 291 10.81 17.74 -5.21
CA PHE A 291 9.98 17.01 -6.16
C PHE A 291 9.83 15.53 -5.75
N PRO A 292 8.64 14.90 -5.92
CA PRO A 292 7.40 15.48 -6.40
C PRO A 292 6.81 16.47 -5.39
N LEU A 293 6.23 17.56 -5.89
CA LEU A 293 5.61 18.57 -5.03
C LEU A 293 4.49 17.90 -4.23
N LYS A 294 4.66 17.87 -2.91
CA LYS A 294 3.78 17.13 -2.01
C LYS A 294 2.61 17.99 -1.55
N PRO A 295 1.44 17.38 -1.24
CA PRO A 295 0.37 18.07 -0.53
C PRO A 295 0.85 18.54 0.85
N PHE A 296 0.15 19.54 1.41
CA PHE A 296 0.53 20.25 2.64
C PHE A 296 0.76 19.33 3.85
N PHE A 297 0.01 18.23 3.95
CA PHE A 297 0.22 17.15 4.93
C PHE A 297 0.41 15.80 4.24
N SER A 298 1.53 15.63 3.54
CA SER A 298 1.80 14.37 2.84
C SER A 298 2.10 13.23 3.81
N PHE A 299 1.40 12.09 3.64
CA PHE A 299 1.77 10.81 4.27
C PHE A 299 2.93 10.11 3.56
N ILE A 300 3.38 10.63 2.41
CA ILE A 300 4.60 10.21 1.72
C ILE A 300 5.75 11.12 2.18
N LYS A 301 6.71 10.56 2.91
CA LYS A 301 7.84 11.31 3.46
C LYS A 301 8.94 11.59 2.44
N ASP A 302 9.10 10.76 1.42
CA ASP A 302 10.08 10.95 0.32
C ASP A 302 9.74 10.08 -0.89
N ILE A 303 10.52 10.22 -1.98
CA ILE A 303 10.34 9.49 -3.24
C ILE A 303 10.43 7.96 -3.09
N TYR A 304 10.96 7.46 -1.98
CA TYR A 304 11.12 6.03 -1.72
C TYR A 304 9.94 5.44 -0.94
N GLU A 305 9.08 6.29 -0.37
CA GLU A 305 7.88 5.85 0.32
C GLU A 305 6.71 5.71 -0.65
N GLN A 306 6.38 4.47 -1.01
CA GLN A 306 5.35 4.19 -2.00
C GLN A 306 4.02 3.85 -1.31
N PRO A 307 2.91 4.57 -1.58
CA PRO A 307 1.58 4.26 -1.04
C PRO A 307 1.12 2.82 -1.30
N ILE A 308 1.57 2.23 -2.41
CA ILE A 308 1.25 0.84 -2.76
C ILE A 308 1.66 -0.16 -1.66
N ALA A 309 2.70 0.16 -0.86
CA ALA A 309 3.14 -0.67 0.25
C ALA A 309 2.03 -0.88 1.29
N ILE A 310 1.35 0.21 1.70
CA ILE A 310 0.31 0.15 2.72
C ILE A 310 -0.98 -0.45 2.17
N LYS A 311 -1.30 -0.17 0.89
CA LYS A 311 -2.40 -0.80 0.17
C LYS A 311 -2.24 -2.32 0.15
N LEU A 312 -1.09 -2.83 -0.31
CA LEU A 312 -0.87 -4.26 -0.41
C LEU A 312 -0.80 -4.93 0.97
N LEU A 313 -0.21 -4.27 1.98
CA LEU A 313 -0.21 -4.78 3.35
C LEU A 313 -1.64 -4.91 3.90
N ALA A 314 -2.47 -3.87 3.76
CA ALA A 314 -3.88 -3.92 4.15
C ALA A 314 -4.65 -5.01 3.38
N SER A 315 -4.40 -5.13 2.08
CA SER A 315 -5.05 -6.11 1.20
C SER A 315 -4.71 -7.55 1.57
N VAL A 316 -3.42 -7.84 1.80
CA VAL A 316 -2.98 -9.19 2.16
C VAL A 316 -3.39 -9.56 3.58
N SER A 317 -3.39 -8.61 4.53
CA SER A 317 -3.89 -8.83 5.89
C SER A 317 -5.39 -9.17 5.86
N PHE A 318 -6.20 -8.40 5.16
CA PHE A 318 -7.63 -8.70 5.03
C PHE A 318 -7.86 -10.01 4.27
N SER A 319 -7.10 -10.28 3.21
CA SER A 319 -7.16 -11.56 2.50
C SER A 319 -6.90 -12.74 3.43
N LYS A 320 -5.86 -12.69 4.25
CA LYS A 320 -5.55 -13.76 5.20
C LYS A 320 -6.66 -13.95 6.23
N TYR A 321 -7.19 -12.86 6.78
CA TYR A 321 -8.32 -12.90 7.71
C TYR A 321 -9.58 -13.55 7.08
N ALA A 322 -9.88 -13.19 5.83
CA ALA A 322 -11.01 -13.72 5.07
C ALA A 322 -10.71 -15.05 4.32
N LYS A 323 -9.54 -15.66 4.55
CA LYS A 323 -9.07 -16.91 3.93
C LYS A 323 -8.98 -16.87 2.39
N LEU A 324 -8.60 -15.72 1.85
CA LEU A 324 -8.44 -15.45 0.42
C LEU A 324 -6.97 -15.48 -0.01
N LYS A 325 -6.75 -15.65 -1.31
CA LYS A 325 -5.42 -15.69 -1.94
C LYS A 325 -5.19 -14.56 -2.94
N VAL A 326 -6.24 -13.85 -3.35
CA VAL A 326 -6.24 -12.84 -4.43
C VAL A 326 -5.09 -11.82 -4.41
N TRP A 327 -4.57 -11.43 -3.24
CA TRP A 327 -3.50 -10.42 -3.08
C TRP A 327 -2.12 -10.99 -2.69
N GLN A 328 -1.99 -12.31 -2.57
CA GLN A 328 -0.76 -12.93 -2.05
C GLN A 328 0.40 -12.86 -3.04
N LYS A 329 0.12 -12.89 -4.35
CA LYS A 329 1.16 -12.85 -5.39
C LYS A 329 1.75 -11.46 -5.47
N GLU A 330 0.89 -10.46 -5.60
CA GLU A 330 1.21 -9.04 -5.69
C GLU A 330 2.01 -8.59 -4.47
N TRP A 331 1.62 -9.04 -3.26
CA TRP A 331 2.38 -8.75 -2.04
C TRP A 331 3.79 -9.34 -2.03
N LYS A 332 3.94 -10.61 -2.45
CA LYS A 332 5.26 -11.27 -2.51
C LYS A 332 6.17 -10.61 -3.52
N GLU A 333 5.64 -10.27 -4.70
CA GLU A 333 6.37 -9.58 -5.76
C GLU A 333 6.80 -8.18 -5.30
N TYR A 334 5.91 -7.45 -4.63
CA TYR A 334 6.22 -6.15 -4.04
C TYR A 334 7.39 -6.25 -3.05
N LEU A 335 7.30 -7.16 -2.07
CA LEU A 335 8.35 -7.34 -1.07
C LEU A 335 9.69 -7.78 -1.67
N LEU A 336 9.68 -8.55 -2.76
CA LEU A 336 10.89 -9.07 -3.39
C LEU A 336 11.60 -8.02 -4.25
N HIS A 337 10.84 -7.23 -5.02
CA HIS A 337 11.39 -6.40 -6.08
C HIS A 337 11.33 -4.90 -5.82
N TYR A 338 10.41 -4.43 -4.97
CA TYR A 338 10.12 -3.00 -4.82
C TYR A 338 10.38 -2.48 -3.41
N GLU A 339 10.02 -3.26 -2.38
CA GLU A 339 10.25 -2.83 -0.99
C GLU A 339 11.75 -2.81 -0.65
N LEU A 340 12.20 -1.67 -0.14
CA LEU A 340 13.60 -1.47 0.24
C LEU A 340 14.07 -2.50 1.29
N PRO A 341 15.33 -2.96 1.21
CA PRO A 341 15.94 -3.72 2.29
C PRO A 341 15.95 -2.90 3.57
N THR A 342 15.79 -3.53 4.73
CA THR A 342 15.80 -2.83 6.02
C THR A 342 17.21 -2.33 6.37
N ILE A 343 17.30 -1.36 7.28
CA ILE A 343 18.59 -0.89 7.78
C ILE A 343 19.39 -2.00 8.47
N SER A 344 18.72 -2.96 9.10
CA SER A 344 19.38 -4.09 9.76
C SER A 344 20.02 -5.02 8.73
N MET A 345 19.30 -5.37 7.66
CA MET A 345 19.86 -6.12 6.51
C MET A 345 21.06 -5.39 5.90
N VAL A 346 20.98 -4.07 5.74
CA VAL A 346 22.08 -3.25 5.19
C VAL A 346 23.28 -3.23 6.13
N LYS A 347 23.07 -3.08 7.44
CA LYS A 347 24.17 -3.13 8.42
C LYS A 347 24.87 -4.48 8.44
N MET A 348 24.13 -5.59 8.38
CA MET A 348 24.71 -6.92 8.27
C MET A 348 25.54 -7.06 6.99
N PHE A 349 25.02 -6.61 5.85
CA PHE A 349 25.75 -6.63 4.57
C PHE A 349 27.09 -5.88 4.64
N ILE A 350 27.12 -4.73 5.34
CA ILE A 350 28.34 -3.93 5.55
C ILE A 350 29.30 -4.65 6.52
N GLN A 351 28.79 -5.14 7.65
CA GLN A 351 29.58 -5.83 8.68
C GLN A 351 30.23 -7.10 8.15
N ASP A 352 29.48 -7.90 7.40
CA ASP A 352 29.92 -9.16 6.79
C ASP A 352 30.80 -8.93 5.55
N LYS A 353 31.02 -7.66 5.16
CA LYS A 353 31.74 -7.27 3.94
C LYS A 353 31.28 -8.02 2.69
N THR A 354 29.97 -8.28 2.61
CA THR A 354 29.40 -9.09 1.51
C THR A 354 29.71 -8.47 0.15
N TYR A 355 29.84 -7.15 0.08
CA TYR A 355 30.21 -6.39 -1.13
C TYR A 355 31.58 -6.76 -1.72
N GLU A 356 32.53 -7.30 -0.93
CA GLU A 356 33.86 -7.69 -1.43
C GLU A 356 33.81 -9.00 -2.23
N ASN A 357 32.80 -9.84 -1.97
CA ASN A 357 32.71 -11.21 -2.49
C ASN A 357 31.63 -11.39 -3.57
N ILE A 358 31.01 -10.31 -4.03
CA ILE A 358 29.96 -10.36 -5.07
C ILE A 358 30.42 -9.69 -6.36
N PRO A 359 30.11 -10.25 -7.54
CA PRO A 359 30.37 -9.58 -8.81
C PRO A 359 29.60 -8.27 -8.94
N ASN A 360 30.21 -7.24 -9.54
CA ASN A 360 29.57 -5.92 -9.75
C ASN A 360 28.17 -6.00 -10.38
N LYS A 361 27.96 -6.92 -11.34
CA LYS A 361 26.65 -7.13 -11.97
C LYS A 361 25.60 -7.58 -10.97
N GLU A 362 25.97 -8.49 -10.07
CA GLU A 362 25.06 -9.00 -9.03
C GLU A 362 24.75 -7.92 -8.00
N PHE A 363 25.76 -7.11 -7.64
CA PHE A 363 25.58 -5.98 -6.73
C PHE A 363 24.63 -4.91 -7.31
N LEU A 364 24.79 -4.54 -8.58
CA LEU A 364 23.90 -3.60 -9.26
C LEU A 364 22.46 -4.12 -9.34
N SER A 365 22.29 -5.42 -9.56
CA SER A 365 20.96 -6.04 -9.63
C SER A 365 20.29 -6.26 -8.26
N GLY A 366 21.02 -6.05 -7.15
CA GLY A 366 20.49 -6.30 -5.81
C GLY A 366 20.31 -7.78 -5.47
N LYS A 367 21.07 -8.68 -6.11
CA LYS A 367 20.90 -10.13 -5.94
C LYS A 367 21.05 -10.59 -4.48
N LYS A 368 21.84 -9.88 -3.68
CA LYS A 368 21.94 -10.09 -2.24
C LYS A 368 20.95 -9.20 -1.51
N ASN A 369 19.81 -9.78 -1.13
CA ASN A 369 18.78 -9.16 -0.29
C ASN A 369 18.21 -7.84 -0.82
N GLY A 370 18.30 -7.57 -2.13
CA GLY A 370 17.86 -6.31 -2.75
C GLY A 370 18.81 -5.13 -2.52
N ILE A 371 20.00 -5.34 -1.96
CA ILE A 371 20.93 -4.25 -1.63
C ILE A 371 21.71 -3.83 -2.89
N THR A 372 21.49 -2.57 -3.29
CA THR A 372 22.14 -1.93 -4.45
C THR A 372 22.87 -0.66 -4.02
N PRO A 373 23.70 -0.05 -4.88
CA PRO A 373 24.27 1.28 -4.63
C PRO A 373 23.23 2.36 -4.31
N MET A 374 22.05 2.29 -4.94
CA MET A 374 20.93 3.21 -4.66
C MET A 374 20.40 3.03 -3.22
N VAL A 375 20.25 1.78 -2.75
CA VAL A 375 19.84 1.50 -1.36
C VAL A 375 20.85 2.05 -0.35
N LEU A 376 22.15 1.86 -0.60
CA LEU A 376 23.20 2.39 0.26
C LEU A 376 23.20 3.92 0.28
N THR A 377 22.98 4.53 -0.88
CA THR A 377 22.87 5.98 -1.01
C THR A 377 21.67 6.52 -0.24
N TYR A 378 20.51 5.88 -0.36
CA TYR A 378 19.32 6.22 0.42
C TYR A 378 19.61 6.20 1.93
N TYR A 379 20.22 5.14 2.45
CA TYR A 379 20.52 5.05 3.88
C TYR A 379 21.64 5.99 4.34
N TYR A 380 22.56 6.37 3.45
CA TYR A 380 23.50 7.47 3.70
C TYR A 380 22.76 8.80 3.83
N ILE A 381 21.86 9.12 2.89
CA ILE A 381 21.06 10.36 2.91
C ILE A 381 20.23 10.45 4.20
N LYS A 382 19.68 9.33 4.69
CA LYS A 382 18.98 9.26 5.98
C LYS A 382 19.89 9.28 7.22
N GLY A 383 21.19 9.49 7.05
CA GLY A 383 22.18 9.52 8.14
C GLY A 383 22.37 8.18 8.86
N LYS A 384 22.02 7.06 8.22
CA LYS A 384 22.12 5.71 8.80
C LYS A 384 23.39 4.96 8.40
N ILE A 385 24.09 5.45 7.38
CA ILE A 385 25.40 5.00 6.91
C ILE A 385 26.35 6.20 6.91
N LYS A 386 27.62 5.99 7.27
CA LYS A 386 28.63 7.05 7.25
C LYS A 386 29.24 7.20 5.87
N PHE A 387 29.70 8.41 5.53
CA PHE A 387 30.35 8.69 4.25
C PHE A 387 31.53 7.75 3.94
N LYS A 388 32.39 7.49 4.95
CA LYS A 388 33.54 6.57 4.80
C LYS A 388 33.14 5.13 4.52
N GLU A 389 32.01 4.68 5.05
CA GLU A 389 31.48 3.34 4.74
C GLU A 389 30.99 3.30 3.28
N LEU A 390 30.26 4.33 2.85
CA LEU A 390 29.79 4.46 1.46
C LEU A 390 30.96 4.48 0.47
N GLU A 391 32.01 5.27 0.75
CA GLU A 391 33.25 5.30 -0.02
C GLU A 391 33.84 3.91 -0.15
N LEU A 392 34.07 3.21 0.97
CA LEU A 392 34.69 1.89 0.99
C LEU A 392 33.92 0.88 0.13
N ILE A 393 32.60 0.83 0.29
CA ILE A 393 31.75 -0.17 -0.38
C ILE A 393 31.67 0.08 -1.89
N LEU A 394 31.56 1.35 -2.31
CA LEU A 394 31.31 1.70 -3.71
C LEU A 394 32.58 1.97 -4.52
N SER A 395 33.74 2.09 -3.87
CA SER A 395 35.01 2.39 -4.54
C SER A 395 35.33 1.44 -5.68
N ASN A 396 35.29 0.13 -5.41
CA ASN A 396 35.67 -0.87 -6.40
C ASN A 396 34.76 -0.79 -7.63
N ILE A 397 33.44 -0.74 -7.44
CA ILE A 397 32.49 -0.74 -8.55
C ILE A 397 32.57 0.54 -9.39
N ILE A 398 32.77 1.71 -8.78
CA ILE A 398 32.88 2.99 -9.49
C ILE A 398 34.17 3.05 -10.32
N ILE A 399 35.29 2.57 -9.75
CA ILE A 399 36.59 2.60 -10.41
C ILE A 399 36.65 1.56 -11.54
N SER A 400 36.28 0.31 -11.26
CA SER A 400 36.47 -0.83 -12.17
C SER A 400 35.42 -0.96 -13.28
N SER A 401 34.21 -0.43 -13.09
CA SER A 401 33.12 -0.67 -14.05
C SER A 401 33.28 0.14 -15.34
N ARG A 402 32.81 -0.43 -16.46
CA ARG A 402 32.63 0.31 -17.72
C ARG A 402 31.48 1.30 -17.56
N LYS A 403 31.60 2.48 -18.18
CA LYS A 403 30.65 3.59 -18.02
C LYS A 403 29.53 3.45 -19.07
N THR A 404 28.77 2.36 -18.98
CA THR A 404 27.57 2.14 -19.81
C THR A 404 26.39 2.91 -19.23
N GLU A 405 25.35 3.16 -20.04
CA GLU A 405 24.14 3.87 -19.61
C GLU A 405 23.51 3.26 -18.35
N ASN A 406 23.29 1.95 -18.34
CA ASN A 406 22.70 1.25 -17.20
C ASN A 406 23.54 1.39 -15.92
N ILE A 407 24.87 1.33 -16.03
CA ILE A 407 25.76 1.48 -14.86
C ILE A 407 25.73 2.93 -14.38
N CYS A 408 25.75 3.89 -15.30
CA CYS A 408 25.71 5.30 -14.96
C CYS A 408 24.40 5.68 -14.27
N TYR A 409 23.27 5.18 -14.76
CA TYR A 409 21.96 5.37 -14.14
C TYR A 409 21.94 4.85 -12.68
N ASN A 410 22.36 3.60 -12.46
CA ASN A 410 22.33 2.97 -11.13
C ASN A 410 23.31 3.57 -10.12
N LEU A 411 24.41 4.17 -10.59
CA LEU A 411 25.43 4.77 -9.73
C LEU A 411 25.27 6.28 -9.57
N PHE A 412 24.34 6.91 -10.31
CA PHE A 412 24.26 8.37 -10.43
C PHE A 412 24.26 9.09 -9.08
N ASP A 413 23.30 8.80 -8.19
CA ASP A 413 23.17 9.48 -6.90
C ASP A 413 24.39 9.25 -6.00
N SER A 414 24.90 8.01 -5.98
CA SER A 414 26.09 7.66 -5.23
C SER A 414 27.32 8.42 -5.72
N CYS A 415 27.46 8.55 -7.05
CA CYS A 415 28.58 9.25 -7.68
C CYS A 415 28.47 10.77 -7.55
N LEU A 416 27.26 11.33 -7.44
CA LEU A 416 27.08 12.72 -7.04
C LEU A 416 27.70 12.97 -5.66
N ILE A 417 27.29 12.20 -4.65
CA ILE A 417 27.80 12.33 -3.28
C ILE A 417 29.32 12.08 -3.22
N LEU A 418 29.81 11.05 -3.93
CA LEU A 418 31.23 10.67 -3.91
C LEU A 418 32.11 11.52 -4.82
N SER A 419 31.54 12.48 -5.57
CA SER A 419 32.31 13.38 -6.44
C SER A 419 33.26 14.31 -5.68
N ASP A 420 32.97 14.55 -4.39
CA ASP A 420 33.77 15.35 -3.45
C ASP A 420 34.58 14.48 -2.48
N SER A 421 34.76 13.18 -2.79
CA SER A 421 35.60 12.28 -2.01
C SER A 421 37.04 12.80 -1.86
N THR A 422 37.64 12.55 -0.69
CA THR A 422 39.07 12.82 -0.45
C THR A 422 39.98 11.91 -1.28
N ASP A 423 39.48 10.74 -1.70
CA ASP A 423 40.19 9.88 -2.66
C ASP A 423 40.03 10.46 -4.07
N LYS A 424 41.13 11.03 -4.57
CA LYS A 424 41.17 11.68 -5.89
C LYS A 424 40.81 10.73 -7.04
N SER A 425 41.13 9.44 -6.93
CA SER A 425 40.81 8.45 -7.97
C SER A 425 39.31 8.16 -7.99
N LEU A 426 38.72 7.94 -6.81
CA LEU A 426 37.29 7.73 -6.65
C LEU A 426 36.51 8.95 -7.13
N ALA A 427 36.84 10.14 -6.60
CA ALA A 427 36.21 11.40 -6.97
C ALA A 427 36.21 11.61 -8.49
N LYS A 428 37.37 11.47 -9.16
CA LYS A 428 37.48 11.65 -10.61
C LYS A 428 36.62 10.64 -11.40
N ASN A 429 36.53 9.39 -10.95
CA ASN A 429 35.69 8.38 -11.61
C ASN A 429 34.20 8.65 -11.38
N ALA A 430 33.80 9.05 -10.17
CA ALA A 430 32.45 9.42 -9.83
C ALA A 430 31.97 10.62 -10.67
N GLN A 431 32.81 11.67 -10.78
CA GLN A 431 32.57 12.82 -11.65
C GLN A 431 32.38 12.43 -13.11
N LYS A 432 33.15 11.44 -13.61
CA LYS A 432 33.02 10.93 -14.98
C LYS A 432 31.68 10.22 -15.19
N VAL A 433 31.24 9.40 -14.22
CA VAL A 433 29.93 8.74 -14.26
C VAL A 433 28.80 9.76 -14.36
N VAL A 434 28.83 10.81 -13.51
CA VAL A 434 27.81 11.88 -13.52
C VAL A 434 27.77 12.61 -14.86
N LYS A 435 28.94 12.98 -15.41
CA LYS A 435 29.04 13.64 -16.72
C LYS A 435 28.50 12.77 -17.86
N THR A 436 28.87 11.48 -17.88
CA THR A 436 28.36 10.53 -18.88
C THR A 436 26.85 10.34 -18.75
N ALA A 437 26.33 10.24 -17.52
CA ALA A 437 24.89 10.15 -17.29
C ALA A 437 24.14 11.38 -17.83
N TYR A 438 24.68 12.58 -17.62
CA TYR A 438 24.11 13.82 -18.15
C TYR A 438 24.10 13.85 -19.68
N GLN A 439 25.25 13.55 -20.31
CA GLN A 439 25.40 13.54 -21.77
C GLN A 439 24.40 12.58 -22.45
N ASN A 440 24.21 11.40 -21.86
CA ASN A 440 23.30 10.38 -22.39
C ASN A 440 21.85 10.56 -21.92
N ARG A 441 21.56 11.56 -21.06
CA ARG A 441 20.26 11.73 -20.39
C ARG A 441 19.80 10.50 -19.60
N THR A 442 20.73 9.78 -18.98
CA THR A 442 20.50 8.54 -18.22
C THR A 442 20.62 8.81 -16.72
N PHE A 443 19.76 9.68 -16.18
CA PHE A 443 19.68 9.99 -14.75
C PHE A 443 18.21 9.90 -14.27
N PRO A 444 17.96 9.62 -12.97
CA PRO A 444 16.62 9.24 -12.48
C PRO A 444 15.65 10.42 -12.30
N TYR A 445 16.03 11.64 -12.69
CA TYR A 445 15.24 12.85 -12.49
C TYR A 445 14.80 13.44 -13.83
N SER A 446 13.63 14.10 -13.85
CA SER A 446 13.19 14.86 -15.04
C SER A 446 14.13 16.04 -15.34
N ASN A 447 14.67 16.66 -14.29
CA ASN A 447 15.70 17.68 -14.39
C ASN A 447 16.87 17.32 -13.50
N ILE A 448 18.09 17.33 -14.04
CA ILE A 448 19.30 16.99 -13.29
C ILE A 448 19.53 17.91 -12.07
N ARG A 449 18.96 19.13 -12.06
CA ARG A 449 19.05 20.05 -10.91
C ARG A 449 18.26 19.57 -9.70
N ASP A 450 17.28 18.70 -9.89
CA ASP A 450 16.44 18.23 -8.78
C ASP A 450 17.22 17.28 -7.86
N SER A 451 18.30 16.63 -8.34
CA SER A 451 19.19 15.86 -7.47
C SER A 451 19.91 16.73 -6.44
N ILE A 452 20.35 17.95 -6.80
CA ILE A 452 20.95 18.89 -5.83
C ILE A 452 19.92 19.36 -4.82
N LYS A 453 18.71 19.69 -5.27
CA LYS A 453 17.65 20.12 -4.36
C LYS A 453 17.32 19.04 -3.33
N GLU A 454 17.24 17.79 -3.77
CA GLU A 454 17.01 16.64 -2.88
C GLU A 454 18.14 16.49 -1.85
N LEU A 455 19.40 16.56 -2.28
CA LEU A 455 20.54 16.46 -1.37
C LEU A 455 20.58 17.64 -0.38
N ASN A 456 20.40 18.87 -0.87
CA ASN A 456 20.38 20.07 -0.02
C ASN A 456 19.22 20.06 0.98
N TYR A 457 18.06 19.54 0.60
CA TYR A 457 16.92 19.34 1.51
C TYR A 457 17.22 18.33 2.63
N ASN A 458 18.14 17.38 2.40
CA ASN A 458 18.64 16.47 3.41
C ASN A 458 19.98 16.94 4.05
N ASP A 459 20.28 18.25 3.97
CA ASP A 459 21.50 18.88 4.51
C ASP A 459 22.83 18.31 3.95
N ILE A 460 22.81 17.80 2.71
CA ILE A 460 23.99 17.26 2.02
C ILE A 460 24.38 18.20 0.88
N SER A 461 25.55 18.84 1.02
CA SER A 461 26.12 19.72 -0.01
C SER A 461 27.11 18.96 -0.90
N VAL A 462 26.97 19.13 -2.22
CA VAL A 462 27.87 18.57 -3.24
C VAL A 462 28.50 19.71 -4.05
N GLN A 463 29.65 20.18 -3.57
CA GLN A 463 30.33 21.38 -4.07
C GLN A 463 30.80 21.24 -5.51
N TRP A 464 31.36 20.08 -5.88
CA TRP A 464 31.80 19.86 -7.26
C TRP A 464 30.64 19.97 -8.24
N PHE A 465 29.51 19.34 -7.92
CA PHE A 465 28.38 19.25 -8.83
C PHE A 465 27.68 20.61 -9.00
N GLU A 466 27.53 21.38 -7.93
CA GLU A 466 27.05 22.76 -7.98
C GLU A 466 27.93 23.64 -8.88
N LYS A 467 29.26 23.57 -8.72
CA LYS A 467 30.21 24.31 -9.58
C LYS A 467 30.11 23.87 -11.03
N TRP A 468 30.03 22.56 -11.28
CA TRP A 468 29.94 22.02 -12.63
C TRP A 468 28.66 22.46 -13.35
N LEU A 469 27.49 22.40 -12.69
CA LEU A 469 26.23 22.86 -13.27
C LEU A 469 26.19 24.37 -13.55
N ASN A 470 26.87 25.18 -12.73
CA ASN A 470 26.97 26.62 -12.95
C ASN A 470 27.91 26.97 -14.12
N ASN A 471 28.92 26.14 -14.36
CA ASN A 471 29.86 26.31 -15.47
C ASN A 471 29.29 25.81 -16.81
N GLU A 472 28.48 24.76 -16.83
CA GLU A 472 27.83 24.23 -18.06
C GLU A 472 26.68 25.11 -18.58
N LYS A 473 26.22 26.10 -17.79
CA LYS A 473 25.19 27.08 -18.20
C LYS A 473 25.76 28.38 -18.76
N LYS A 474 27.08 28.50 -18.85
CA LYS A 474 27.76 29.50 -19.69
C LYS A 474 28.14 28.84 -21.00
#